data_AF-A0A946ZS97-F1
#
_entry.id   AF-A0A946ZS97-F1
#
_cell.length_a   1.000
_cell.length_b   1.000
_cell.length_c   1.000
_cell.angle_alpha   90.00
_cell.angle_beta   90.00
_cell.angle_gamma   90.00
#
_symmetry.space_group_name_H-M   'P 1'
#
loop_
_entity.id
_entity.type
_entity.pdbx_description
1 polymer ?
#
loop_
_entity_poly.entity_id
_entity_poly.type
_entity_poly.pdbx_seq_one_letter_code
_entity_poly.pdbx_strand_id
1 'polypeptide(L)'
;IDSTNYIKASLINVLDTMPVVNSSMRVQVQRLIRPLKIGEDFNYTDKNGIILVPVEAGIPGPDGILTLEVVLADSDDYGTVKAITKAPYGVPIVRDNSFNERSLWAPRDRTPYFILIFTILLLILTWGPIMYLIRNLYKIYKSQ
;
A
#
# COMPACT_ATOMS: atom_id res chain seq x y z
N ILE A 1 -2.68 -13.82 24.93
CA ILE A 1 -3.26 -12.74 25.76
C ILE A 1 -3.52 -11.60 24.79
N ASP A 2 -4.75 -11.50 24.29
CA ASP A 2 -5.14 -10.51 23.26
C ASP A 2 -5.28 -9.14 23.92
N SER A 3 -4.26 -8.30 23.78
CA SER A 3 -4.32 -6.90 24.19
C SER A 3 -4.73 -6.07 22.97
N THR A 4 -5.98 -5.63 22.93
CA THR A 4 -6.45 -4.68 21.90
C THR A 4 -5.95 -3.27 22.24
N ASN A 5 -5.27 -2.63 21.29
CA ASN A 5 -4.82 -1.24 21.45
C ASN A 5 -5.96 -0.27 21.11
N TYR A 6 -5.97 0.90 21.74
CA TYR A 6 -7.01 1.92 21.53
C TYR A 6 -6.38 3.28 21.22
N ILE A 7 -7.07 4.05 20.39
CA ILE A 7 -6.81 5.46 20.14
C ILE A 7 -7.85 6.27 20.89
N LYS A 8 -7.38 7.16 21.75
CA LYS A 8 -8.20 8.18 22.40
C LYS A 8 -7.94 9.52 21.73
N ALA A 9 -8.99 10.19 21.26
CA ALA A 9 -8.90 11.54 20.72
C ALA A 9 -9.92 12.45 21.40
N SER A 10 -9.58 13.73 21.54
CA SER A 10 -10.44 14.74 22.16
C SER A 10 -10.57 15.94 21.23
N LEU A 11 -11.80 16.42 21.08
CA LEU A 11 -12.17 17.58 20.29
C LEU A 11 -12.65 18.68 21.23
N ILE A 12 -11.92 19.79 21.26
CA ILE A 12 -12.20 20.96 22.08
C ILE A 12 -12.31 22.19 21.19
N ASN A 13 -13.27 23.07 21.49
CA ASN A 13 -13.33 24.38 20.88
C ASN A 13 -12.31 25.29 21.58
N VAL A 14 -11.39 25.87 20.81
CA VAL A 14 -10.28 26.69 21.35
C VAL A 14 -10.78 28.03 21.91
N LEU A 15 -11.92 28.55 21.44
CA LEU A 15 -12.45 29.84 21.88
C LEU A 15 -12.98 29.78 23.32
N ASP A 16 -13.83 28.77 23.60
CA ASP A 16 -14.53 28.64 24.88
C ASP A 16 -13.94 27.54 25.77
N THR A 17 -12.94 26.79 25.27
CA THR A 17 -12.33 25.61 25.93
C THR A 17 -13.36 24.51 26.26
N MET A 18 -14.52 24.54 25.62
CA MET A 18 -15.58 23.55 25.83
C MET A 18 -15.40 22.33 24.91
N PRO A 19 -15.72 21.12 25.38
CA PRO A 19 -15.71 19.93 24.54
C PRO A 19 -16.79 20.00 23.46
N VAL A 20 -16.44 19.60 22.24
CA VAL A 20 -17.40 19.53 21.14
C VAL A 20 -18.05 18.15 21.13
N VAL A 21 -19.34 18.10 21.48
CA VAL A 21 -20.12 16.86 21.68
C VAL A 21 -20.86 16.46 20.40
N ASN A 22 -21.14 15.17 20.23
CA ASN A 22 -21.95 14.62 19.12
C ASN A 22 -21.40 14.95 17.72
N SER A 23 -20.10 15.13 17.60
CA SER A 23 -19.42 15.39 16.33
C SER A 23 -18.84 14.10 15.77
N SER A 24 -19.19 13.78 14.51
CA SER A 24 -18.69 12.59 13.83
C SER A 24 -17.24 12.80 13.37
N MET A 25 -16.33 12.00 13.90
CA MET A 25 -14.93 11.97 13.50
C MET A 25 -14.58 10.65 12.82
N ARG A 26 -13.69 10.73 11.83
CA ARG A 26 -13.11 9.59 11.13
C ARG A 26 -11.77 9.25 11.75
N VAL A 27 -11.56 8.00 12.13
CA VAL A 27 -10.26 7.49 12.55
C VAL A 27 -9.68 6.64 11.42
N GLN A 28 -8.43 6.91 11.05
CA GLN A 28 -7.83 6.31 9.88
C GLN A 28 -6.32 6.14 10.02
N VAL A 29 -5.76 5.17 9.31
CA VAL A 29 -4.32 4.99 9.12
C VAL A 29 -3.92 5.65 7.80
N GLN A 30 -2.91 6.50 7.81
CA GLN A 30 -2.39 7.14 6.60
C GLN A 30 -1.82 6.08 5.64
N ARG A 31 -2.18 6.18 4.36
CA ARG A 31 -1.70 5.33 3.27
C ARG A 31 -1.38 6.18 2.04
N LEU A 32 -0.66 5.59 1.08
CA LEU A 32 -0.16 6.31 -0.09
C LEU A 32 -1.28 6.88 -0.99
N ILE A 33 -2.34 6.11 -1.22
CA ILE A 33 -3.41 6.48 -2.18
C ILE A 33 -4.66 6.97 -1.45
N ARG A 34 -5.16 6.18 -0.49
CA ARG A 34 -6.36 6.51 0.29
C ARG A 34 -6.18 6.01 1.72
N PRO A 35 -6.45 6.85 2.73
CA PRO A 35 -6.32 6.43 4.12
C PRO A 35 -7.24 5.23 4.42
N LEU A 36 -6.73 4.30 5.22
CA LEU A 36 -7.45 3.13 5.68
C LEU A 36 -8.28 3.53 6.89
N LYS A 37 -9.61 3.59 6.76
CA LYS A 37 -10.49 3.82 7.90
C LYS A 37 -10.42 2.64 8.86
N ILE A 38 -10.45 2.92 10.17
CA ILE A 38 -10.46 1.91 11.24
C ILE A 38 -11.57 2.22 12.24
N GLY A 39 -12.15 1.18 12.83
CA GLY A 39 -13.30 1.32 13.74
C GLY A 39 -14.63 1.52 13.01
N GLU A 40 -15.58 2.15 13.67
CA GLU A 40 -16.91 2.41 13.12
C GLU A 40 -16.86 3.49 12.04
N ASP A 41 -17.83 3.45 11.11
CA ASP A 41 -17.93 4.41 9.99
C ASP A 41 -18.07 5.87 10.47
N PHE A 42 -18.68 6.06 11.64
CA PHE A 42 -18.90 7.35 12.27
C PHE A 42 -18.62 7.24 13.77
N ASN A 43 -17.55 7.88 14.26
CA ASN A 43 -17.24 7.90 15.68
C ASN A 43 -17.69 9.24 16.27
N TYR A 44 -18.79 9.23 17.01
CA TYR A 44 -19.35 10.44 17.63
C TYR A 44 -18.66 10.76 18.95
N THR A 45 -18.30 12.03 19.15
CA THR A 45 -17.74 12.48 20.42
C THR A 45 -18.74 12.36 21.57
N ASP A 46 -18.27 11.87 22.71
CA ASP A 46 -19.06 11.78 23.94
C ASP A 46 -19.28 13.16 24.59
N LYS A 47 -19.93 13.19 25.76
CA LYS A 47 -20.17 14.40 26.56
C LYS A 47 -18.89 15.19 26.93
N ASN A 48 -17.73 14.54 26.87
CA ASN A 48 -16.44 15.16 27.15
C ASN A 48 -15.67 15.51 25.86
N GLY A 49 -16.30 15.37 24.69
CA GLY A 49 -15.67 15.62 23.40
C GLY A 49 -14.69 14.51 23.00
N ILE A 50 -14.81 13.30 23.55
CA ILE A 50 -13.83 12.22 23.40
C ILE A 50 -14.39 11.12 22.50
N ILE A 51 -13.53 10.54 21.66
CA ILE A 51 -13.76 9.23 21.02
C ILE A 51 -12.71 8.23 21.47
N LEU A 52 -13.11 6.96 21.52
CA LEU A 52 -12.24 5.83 21.82
C LEU A 52 -12.43 4.77 20.73
N VAL A 53 -11.40 4.53 19.93
CA VAL A 53 -11.48 3.62 18.78
C VAL A 53 -10.44 2.52 18.89
N PRO A 54 -10.81 1.22 18.81
CA PRO A 54 -9.86 0.13 18.81
C PRO A 54 -9.02 0.13 17.53
N VAL A 55 -7.75 -0.20 17.65
CA VAL A 55 -6.85 -0.42 16.52
C VAL A 55 -6.79 -1.91 16.25
N GLU A 56 -7.30 -2.31 15.09
CA GLU A 56 -7.26 -3.70 14.64
C GLU A 56 -5.80 -4.19 14.50
N ALA A 57 -5.57 -5.44 14.87
CA ALA A 57 -4.28 -6.09 14.69
C ALA A 57 -4.03 -6.39 13.21
N GLY A 58 -2.76 -6.62 12.84
CA GLY A 58 -2.40 -7.06 11.49
C GLY A 58 -2.21 -5.93 10.47
N ILE A 59 -2.43 -4.67 10.86
CA ILE A 59 -2.23 -3.53 9.97
C ILE A 59 -0.72 -3.36 9.70
N PRO A 60 -0.24 -3.47 8.45
CA PRO A 60 1.19 -3.35 8.16
C PRO A 60 1.63 -1.89 8.23
N GLY A 61 2.81 -1.66 8.80
CA GLY A 61 3.45 -0.35 8.90
C GLY A 61 4.97 -0.44 8.71
N PRO A 62 5.63 0.61 8.21
CA PRO A 62 7.10 0.68 8.23
C PRO A 62 7.59 0.47 9.66
N ASP A 63 8.43 -0.55 9.88
CA ASP A 63 8.93 -0.94 11.20
C ASP A 63 7.84 -1.20 12.26
N GLY A 64 6.62 -1.52 11.83
CA GLY A 64 5.46 -1.71 12.70
C GLY A 64 4.83 -0.41 13.21
N ILE A 65 5.27 0.74 12.70
CA ILE A 65 4.75 2.06 13.07
C ILE A 65 3.58 2.42 12.16
N LEU A 66 2.43 2.72 12.77
CA LEU A 66 1.25 3.25 12.09
C LEU A 66 1.18 4.76 12.29
N THR A 67 1.02 5.50 11.19
CA THR A 67 0.62 6.91 11.24
C THR A 67 -0.90 6.97 11.28
N LEU A 68 -1.43 7.31 12.43
CA LEU A 68 -2.86 7.38 12.73
C LEU A 68 -3.33 8.82 12.61
N GLU A 69 -4.51 9.00 12.03
CA GLU A 69 -5.11 10.28 11.78
C GLU A 69 -6.55 10.28 12.30
N VAL A 70 -6.92 11.34 12.99
CA VAL A 70 -8.30 11.59 13.41
C VAL A 70 -8.76 12.86 12.71
N VAL A 71 -9.85 12.75 11.96
CA VAL A 71 -10.33 13.79 11.07
C VAL A 71 -11.78 14.12 11.39
N LEU A 72 -12.02 15.36 11.83
CA LEU A 72 -13.33 16.00 11.70
C LEU A 72 -13.42 16.51 10.26
N ALA A 73 -14.30 15.93 9.46
CA ALA A 73 -14.43 16.29 8.05
C ALA A 73 -15.63 17.20 7.85
N ASP A 74 -15.39 18.31 7.13
CA ASP A 74 -16.44 19.18 6.58
C ASP A 74 -17.50 19.61 7.60
N SER A 75 -17.05 20.00 8.80
CA SER A 75 -17.95 20.60 9.80
C SER A 75 -18.38 21.99 9.34
N ASP A 76 -19.67 22.30 9.44
CA ASP A 76 -20.19 23.64 9.10
C ASP A 76 -19.58 24.74 10.00
N ASP A 77 -19.32 24.42 11.27
CA ASP A 77 -18.78 25.36 12.25
C ASP A 77 -17.25 25.45 12.25
N TYR A 78 -16.57 24.31 12.05
CA TYR A 78 -15.12 24.19 12.25
C TYR A 78 -14.33 23.84 10.99
N GLY A 79 -15.01 23.57 9.87
CA GLY A 79 -14.39 23.05 8.65
C GLY A 79 -13.79 21.66 8.83
N THR A 80 -12.67 21.40 8.15
CA THR A 80 -11.93 20.14 8.30
C THR A 80 -10.77 20.30 9.27
N VAL A 81 -10.80 19.54 10.36
CA VAL A 81 -9.74 19.52 11.39
C VAL A 81 -9.11 18.13 11.44
N LYS A 82 -7.78 18.07 11.51
CA LYS A 82 -7.02 16.82 11.47
C LYS A 82 -5.93 16.79 12.53
N ALA A 83 -5.88 15.70 13.30
CA ALA A 83 -4.79 15.37 14.20
C ALA A 83 -4.06 14.12 13.69
N ILE A 84 -2.73 14.09 13.82
CA ILE A 84 -1.88 12.99 13.35
C ILE A 84 -0.98 12.53 14.49
N THR A 85 -0.90 11.22 14.71
CA THR A 85 0.00 10.62 15.71
C THR A 85 0.64 9.35 15.16
N LYS A 86 1.82 8.98 15.67
CA LYS A 86 2.52 7.76 15.29
C LYS A 86 2.50 6.79 16.46
N ALA A 87 2.14 5.54 16.22
CA ALA A 87 2.11 4.52 17.26
C ALA A 87 2.63 3.16 16.76
N PRO A 88 3.39 2.40 17.58
CA PRO A 88 3.95 1.10 17.21
C PRO A 88 2.92 -0.03 17.37
N TYR A 89 1.73 0.13 16.77
CA TYR A 89 0.64 -0.86 16.85
C TYR A 89 0.53 -1.75 15.60
N GLY A 90 1.37 -1.50 14.60
CA GLY A 90 1.34 -2.21 13.33
C GLY A 90 2.26 -3.43 13.29
N VAL A 91 2.12 -4.20 12.21
CA VAL A 91 3.02 -5.30 11.88
C VAL A 91 4.17 -4.76 11.03
N PRO A 92 5.43 -5.07 11.35
CA PRO A 92 6.57 -4.64 10.54
C PRO A 92 6.51 -5.29 9.15
N ILE A 93 6.66 -4.47 8.13
CA ILE A 93 6.77 -4.94 6.75
C ILE A 93 8.17 -5.54 6.58
N VAL A 94 8.23 -6.86 6.39
CA VAL A 94 9.46 -7.52 5.96
C VAL A 94 9.71 -7.13 4.51
N ARG A 95 10.78 -6.37 4.25
CA ARG A 95 11.20 -6.10 2.88
C ARG A 95 11.87 -7.34 2.32
N ASP A 96 11.34 -7.84 1.22
CA ASP A 96 12.08 -8.77 0.38
C ASP A 96 13.29 -8.01 -0.21
N ASN A 97 14.49 -8.57 -0.02
CA ASN A 97 15.74 -7.99 -0.50
C ASN A 97 16.23 -8.65 -1.79
N SER A 98 15.34 -9.34 -2.52
CA SER A 98 15.63 -9.99 -3.80
C SER A 98 15.94 -9.03 -4.97
N PHE A 99 16.19 -7.74 -4.68
CA PHE A 99 16.46 -6.71 -5.69
C PHE A 99 17.74 -7.02 -6.48
N ASN A 100 18.79 -7.52 -5.83
CA ASN A 100 20.05 -7.90 -6.49
C ASN A 100 20.07 -9.35 -6.98
N GLU A 101 19.01 -10.10 -6.72
CA GLU A 101 18.85 -11.50 -7.11
C GLU A 101 18.12 -11.61 -8.45
N ARG A 102 18.19 -12.78 -9.10
CA ARG A 102 17.44 -13.01 -10.34
C ARG A 102 15.95 -13.20 -10.04
N SER A 103 15.19 -12.11 -10.03
CA SER A 103 13.75 -12.11 -9.73
C SER A 103 12.95 -11.33 -10.77
N LEU A 104 11.62 -11.52 -10.78
CA LEU A 104 10.71 -10.80 -11.69
C LEU A 104 10.73 -9.28 -11.48
N TRP A 105 11.20 -8.84 -10.32
CA TRP A 105 11.20 -7.45 -9.88
C TRP A 105 12.62 -6.88 -9.74
N ALA A 106 13.62 -7.60 -10.27
CA ALA A 106 15.02 -7.18 -10.24
C ALA A 106 15.37 -6.25 -11.42
N PRO A 107 16.50 -5.52 -11.35
CA PRO A 107 17.02 -4.72 -12.46
C PRO A 107 17.28 -5.54 -13.73
N ARG A 108 17.46 -4.84 -14.86
CA ARG A 108 17.58 -5.42 -16.21
C ARG A 108 18.65 -6.52 -16.34
N ASP A 109 19.77 -6.42 -15.63
CA ASP A 109 20.86 -7.40 -15.67
C ASP A 109 20.56 -8.69 -14.87
N ARG A 110 19.46 -8.69 -14.11
CA ARG A 110 19.05 -9.76 -13.19
C ARG A 110 17.74 -10.44 -13.61
N THR A 111 17.46 -10.51 -14.91
CA THR A 111 16.29 -11.25 -15.41
C THR A 111 16.34 -12.74 -14.98
N PRO A 112 15.23 -13.34 -14.52
CA PRO A 112 15.13 -14.77 -14.21
C PRO A 112 15.47 -15.65 -15.41
N TYR A 113 16.12 -16.79 -15.16
CA TYR A 113 16.57 -17.70 -16.22
C TYR A 113 15.42 -18.23 -17.08
N PHE A 114 14.25 -18.49 -16.49
CA PHE A 114 13.12 -19.02 -17.25
C PHE A 114 12.64 -18.03 -18.32
N ILE A 115 12.61 -16.72 -18.01
CA ILE A 115 12.25 -15.68 -18.99
C ILE A 115 13.29 -15.65 -20.10
N LEU A 116 14.58 -15.64 -19.73
CA LEU A 116 15.68 -15.59 -20.69
C LEU A 116 15.62 -16.78 -21.67
N ILE A 117 15.49 -18.00 -21.14
CA ILE A 117 15.38 -19.22 -21.95
C ILE A 117 14.14 -19.19 -22.84
N PHE A 118 12.99 -18.80 -22.28
CA PHE A 118 11.74 -18.74 -23.03
C PHE A 118 11.80 -17.71 -24.17
N THR A 119 12.38 -16.53 -23.92
CA THR A 119 12.56 -15.50 -24.95
C THR A 119 13.51 -15.95 -26.06
N ILE A 120 14.64 -16.60 -25.72
CA ILE A 120 15.56 -17.15 -26.73
C ILE A 120 14.88 -18.24 -27.55
N LEU A 121 14.08 -19.10 -26.91
CA LEU A 121 13.34 -20.15 -27.59
C LEU A 121 12.33 -19.57 -28.58
N LEU A 122 11.57 -18.54 -28.17
CA LEU A 122 10.66 -17.84 -29.07
C LEU A 122 11.39 -17.25 -30.28
N LEU A 123 12.55 -16.61 -30.06
CA LEU A 123 13.36 -16.07 -31.16
C LEU A 123 13.79 -17.17 -32.14
N ILE A 124 14.29 -18.31 -31.65
CA ILE A 124 14.70 -19.43 -32.50
C ILE A 124 13.48 -20.02 -33.23
N LEU A 125 12.34 -20.14 -32.56
CA LEU A 125 11.13 -20.73 -33.14
C LEU A 125 10.51 -19.85 -34.22
N THR A 126 10.55 -18.52 -34.06
CA THR A 126 10.07 -17.57 -35.06
C THR A 126 11.05 -17.43 -36.24
N TRP A 127 12.34 -17.28 -35.98
CA TRP A 127 13.34 -17.01 -37.03
C TRP A 127 13.89 -18.27 -37.70
N GLY A 128 13.90 -19.41 -37.00
CA GLY A 128 14.43 -20.68 -37.47
C GLY A 128 13.85 -21.14 -38.81
N PRO A 129 12.51 -21.19 -38.97
CA PRO A 129 11.89 -21.58 -40.23
C PRO A 129 12.23 -20.64 -41.40
N ILE A 130 12.27 -19.33 -41.14
CA ILE A 130 12.64 -18.32 -42.14
C ILE A 130 14.08 -18.57 -42.62
N MET A 131 15.02 -18.75 -41.69
CA MET A 131 16.42 -19.00 -42.04
C MET A 131 16.63 -20.35 -42.73
N TYR A 132 15.84 -21.37 -42.37
CA TYR A 132 15.82 -22.65 -43.06
C TYR A 132 15.34 -22.52 -44.50
N LEU A 133 14.24 -21.80 -44.75
CA LEU A 133 13.71 -21.57 -46.10
C LEU A 133 14.70 -20.80 -46.97
N ILE A 134 15.31 -19.74 -46.45
CA ILE A 134 16.33 -18.97 -47.18
C ILE A 134 17.51 -19.86 -47.59
N ARG A 135 17.99 -20.73 -46.69
CA ARG A 135 19.06 -21.71 -47.02
C ARG A 135 18.63 -22.68 -48.11
N ASN A 136 17.40 -23.19 -48.07
CA ASN A 136 16.88 -24.07 -49.11
C ASN A 136 16.77 -23.37 -50.47
N LEU A 137 16.24 -22.15 -50.52
CA LEU A 137 16.16 -21.36 -51.76
C LEU A 137 17.55 -21.11 -52.35
N TYR A 138 18.52 -20.71 -51.51
CA TYR A 138 19.90 -20.49 -51.97
C TYR A 138 20.55 -21.75 -52.53
N LYS A 139 20.31 -22.91 -51.89
CA LYS A 139 20.80 -24.20 -52.37
C LYS A 139 20.21 -24.57 -53.74
N ILE A 140 18.92 -24.32 -53.95
CA ILE A 140 18.25 -24.57 -55.24
C ILE A 140 18.82 -23.65 -56.31
N TYR A 141 18.91 -22.35 -56.03
CA TYR A 141 19.46 -21.37 -56.97
C TYR A 141 20.89 -21.73 -57.43
N LYS A 142 21.74 -22.21 -56.52
CA LYS A 142 23.11 -22.61 -56.85
C LYS A 142 23.19 -23.95 -57.61
N SER A 143 22.15 -24.79 -57.52
CA SER A 143 22.11 -26.11 -58.18
C SER A 143 21.57 -26.05 -59.61
N GLN A 144 21.09 -24.89 -60.06
CA GLN A 144 20.54 -24.63 -61.38
C GLN A 144 21.55 -23.82 -62.21
#